data_AF-A0A248TBU5-F1
#
_entry.id   AF-A0A248TBU5-F1
#
_cell.length_a   1.000
_cell.length_b   1.000
_cell.length_c   1.000
_cell.angle_alpha   90.00
_cell.angle_beta   90.00
_cell.angle_gamma   90.00
#
_symmetry.space_group_name_H-M   'P 1'
#
loop_
_entity.id
_entity.type
_entity.pdbx_description
1 polymer ?
#
loop_
_entity_poly.entity_id
_entity_poly.type
_entity_poly.pdbx_seq_one_letter_code
_entity_poly.pdbx_strand_id
1 'polypeptide(L)' 'NAPFHTAREIANAKEIARTVQIMGADFIMSLGDNFYFTGVRDDKDKRFQETFEEVFSDRALRN' A
#
# COMPACT_ATOMS: atom_id res chain seq x y z
N ASN A 1 16.57 1.35 12.19
CA ASN A 1 15.10 1.33 12.08
C ASN A 1 14.66 -0.03 11.58
N ALA A 2 13.45 -0.48 11.93
CA ALA A 2 12.80 -1.57 11.19
C ALA A 2 12.43 -1.07 9.76
N PRO A 3 12.23 -1.96 8.77
CA PRO A 3 11.66 -1.54 7.49
C PRO A 3 10.25 -0.96 7.69
N PHE A 4 9.87 0.00 6.86
CA PHE A 4 8.57 0.68 6.96
C PHE A 4 7.40 -0.10 6.34
N HIS A 5 7.71 -1.19 5.63
CA HIS A 5 6.75 -2.17 5.09
C HIS A 5 7.17 -3.60 5.44
N THR A 6 6.29 -4.58 5.23
CA THR A 6 6.56 -6.01 5.50
C THR A 6 6.47 -6.90 4.26
N ALA A 7 7.11 -8.08 4.29
CA ALA A 7 7.01 -9.06 3.21
C ALA A 7 5.56 -9.61 3.01
N ARG A 8 4.72 -9.58 4.05
CA ARG A 8 3.30 -9.96 3.96
C ARG A 8 2.46 -8.90 3.25
N GLU A 9 2.76 -7.64 3.50
CA GLU A 9 2.13 -6.47 2.88
C GLU A 9 2.43 -6.42 1.37
N ILE A 10 3.70 -6.65 0.98
CA ILE A 10 4.10 -6.80 -0.43
C ILE A 10 3.38 -8.00 -1.09
N ALA A 11 3.17 -9.11 -0.37
CA ALA A 11 2.41 -10.25 -0.89
C ALA A 11 0.92 -9.92 -1.08
N ASN A 12 0.31 -9.21 -0.12
CA ASN A 12 -1.07 -8.75 -0.22
C ASN A 12 -1.25 -7.74 -1.38
N ALA A 13 -0.33 -6.78 -1.55
CA ALA A 13 -0.38 -5.79 -2.63
C ALA A 13 -0.38 -6.45 -4.02
N LYS A 14 0.44 -7.50 -4.21
CA LYS A 14 0.46 -8.31 -5.44
C LYS A 14 -0.83 -9.07 -5.67
N GLU A 15 -1.43 -9.62 -4.61
CA GLU A 15 -2.69 -10.37 -4.73
C GLU A 15 -3.90 -9.45 -4.97
N ILE A 16 -3.89 -8.24 -4.39
CA ILE A 16 -4.86 -7.18 -4.69
C ILE A 16 -4.72 -6.75 -6.16
N ALA A 17 -3.51 -6.46 -6.64
CA ALA A 17 -3.26 -6.16 -8.06
C ALA A 17 -3.74 -7.28 -9.00
N ARG A 18 -3.44 -8.54 -8.68
CA ARG A 18 -3.93 -9.72 -9.42
C ARG A 18 -5.45 -9.81 -9.42
N THR A 19 -6.10 -9.49 -8.29
CA THR A 19 -7.56 -9.52 -8.16
C THR A 19 -8.21 -8.42 -8.99
N VAL A 20 -7.73 -7.18 -8.90
CA VAL A 20 -8.22 -6.04 -9.69
C VAL A 20 -8.02 -6.29 -11.19
N GLN A 21 -6.88 -6.86 -11.61
CA GLN A 21 -6.62 -7.22 -13.01
C GLN A 21 -7.61 -8.26 -13.57
N ILE A 22 -8.14 -9.17 -12.74
CA ILE A 22 -9.02 -10.27 -13.17
C ILE A 22 -10.50 -9.92 -13.03
N MET A 23 -10.87 -9.18 -12.00
CA MET A 23 -12.27 -8.94 -11.61
C MET A 23 -12.73 -7.48 -11.77
N GLY A 24 -11.79 -6.54 -11.87
CA GLY A 24 -12.05 -5.10 -11.75
C GLY A 24 -12.29 -4.66 -10.30
N ALA A 25 -12.13 -3.36 -10.06
CA ALA A 25 -12.58 -2.66 -8.86
C ALA A 25 -12.69 -1.17 -9.15
N ASP A 26 -13.78 -0.51 -8.73
CA ASP A 26 -13.95 0.94 -8.92
C ASP A 26 -13.12 1.77 -7.92
N PHE A 27 -12.82 1.22 -6.75
CA PHE A 27 -11.99 1.82 -5.71
C PHE A 27 -11.46 0.77 -4.72
N ILE A 28 -10.46 1.15 -3.94
CA ILE A 28 -9.95 0.39 -2.78
C ILE A 28 -10.22 1.20 -1.52
N MET A 29 -10.74 0.54 -0.47
CA MET A 29 -11.04 1.15 0.81
C MET A 29 -10.11 0.59 1.90
N SER A 30 -9.26 1.42 2.49
CA SER A 30 -8.54 1.04 3.71
C SER A 30 -9.45 1.12 4.94
N LEU A 31 -9.19 0.28 5.93
CA LEU A 31 -10.01 0.12 7.14
C LEU A 31 -9.37 0.71 8.41
N GLY A 32 -8.15 1.27 8.31
CA GLY A 32 -7.42 1.85 9.44
C GLY A 32 -5.95 1.46 9.47
N ASP A 33 -5.22 1.93 10.49
CA ASP A 33 -3.84 1.58 10.83
C ASP A 33 -2.83 1.59 9.65
N ASN A 34 -3.02 2.53 8.72
CA ASN A 34 -2.26 2.64 7.46
C ASN A 34 -0.72 2.71 7.64
N PHE A 35 -0.25 3.23 8.77
CA PHE A 35 1.18 3.46 9.02
C PHE A 35 1.53 3.15 10.47
N TYR A 36 2.19 2.01 10.70
CA TYR A 36 2.60 1.57 12.04
C TYR A 36 3.95 2.20 12.47
N PHE A 37 4.23 2.35 13.76
CA PHE A 37 3.32 2.24 14.92
C PHE A 37 2.77 3.62 15.34
N THR A 38 3.10 4.68 14.60
CA THR A 38 2.97 6.09 15.03
C THR A 38 2.72 7.05 13.85
N GLY A 39 1.79 6.68 12.97
CA GLY A 39 1.48 7.41 11.71
C GLY A 39 2.67 7.64 10.64
N VAL A 40 2.21 8.89 10.56
CA VAL A 40 2.93 9.91 9.79
C VAL A 40 3.15 11.18 10.61
N ARG A 41 4.28 11.87 10.38
CA ARG A 41 4.66 13.11 11.07
C ARG A 41 4.03 14.37 10.45
N ASP A 42 4.02 14.41 9.12
CA ASP A 42 3.66 15.55 8.30
C ASP A 42 3.35 15.06 6.86
N ASP A 43 2.98 15.98 5.97
CA ASP A 43 2.62 15.71 4.57
C ASP A 43 3.80 15.21 3.70
N LYS A 44 5.02 15.16 4.25
CA LYS A 44 6.27 14.82 3.58
C LYS A 44 6.98 13.64 4.26
N ASP A 45 6.32 12.96 5.21
CA ASP A 45 6.83 11.76 5.86
C ASP A 45 7.06 10.67 4.81
N LYS A 46 8.31 10.19 4.70
CA LYS A 46 8.71 9.21 3.70
C LYS A 46 7.89 7.93 3.71
N ARG A 47 7.23 7.58 4.82
CA ARG A 47 6.33 6.43 4.92
C ARG A 47 5.21 6.45 3.87
N PHE A 48 4.78 7.61 3.37
CA PHE A 48 3.87 7.64 2.22
C PHE A 48 4.48 6.93 0.99
N GLN A 49 5.76 7.16 0.68
CA GLN A 49 6.44 6.47 -0.41
C GLN A 49 6.83 5.04 0.00
N GLU A 50 7.58 4.92 1.09
CA GLU A 50 8.27 3.69 1.53
C GLU A 50 7.31 2.62 2.12
N THR A 51 6.05 2.96 2.43
CA THR A 51 5.01 2.01 2.89
C THR A 51 3.84 1.90 1.91
N PHE A 52 3.43 2.98 1.24
CA PHE A 52 2.24 2.97 0.37
C PHE A 52 2.59 2.99 -1.13
N GLU A 53 3.13 4.09 -1.66
CA GLU A 53 3.29 4.27 -3.12
C GLU A 53 4.21 3.22 -3.76
N GLU A 54 5.33 2.84 -3.11
CA GLU A 54 6.26 1.84 -3.64
C GLU A 54 5.69 0.41 -3.53
N VAL A 55 4.87 0.13 -2.51
CA VAL A 55 4.34 -1.20 -2.20
C VAL A 55 3.11 -1.54 -3.04
N PHE A 56 2.20 -0.59 -3.23
CA PHE A 56 1.00 -0.71 -4.06
C PHE A 56 1.22 -0.20 -5.50
N SER A 57 2.47 -0.25 -5.97
CA SER A 57 2.95 0.36 -7.22
C SER A 57 2.52 -0.34 -8.52
N ASP A 58 1.80 -1.46 -8.48
CA ASP A 58 1.46 -2.23 -9.69
C ASP A 58 0.58 -1.43 -10.67
N ARG A 59 0.75 -1.66 -11.98
CA ARG A 59 -0.04 -0.95 -13.01
C ARG A 59 -1.54 -1.25 -12.90
N ALA A 60 -1.95 -2.42 -12.43
CA ALA A 60 -3.36 -2.75 -12.21
C ALA A 60 -4.02 -1.92 -11.10
N LEU A 61 -3.24 -1.19 -10.29
CA LEU A 61 -3.70 -0.32 -9.20
C LEU A 61 -3.61 1.18 -9.55
N ARG A 62 -3.28 1.52 -10.80
CA ARG A 62 -3.16 2.89 -11.28
C ARG A 62 -4.30 3.24 -12.25
N ASN A 63 -4.83 4.44 -12.09
CA ASN A 63 -5.76 5.08 -13.04
C ASN A 63 -5.04 5.49 -14.34
#